data_AF-A0A2G5TA34-F1
#
_entry.id   AF-A0A2G5TA34-F1
#
_cell.length_a   1.000
_cell.length_b   1.000
_cell.length_c   1.000
_cell.angle_alpha   90.00
_cell.angle_beta   90.00
_cell.angle_gamma   90.00
#
_symmetry.space_group_name_H-M   'P 1'
#
loop_
_entity.id
_entity.type
_entity.pdbx_description
1 polymer ?
#
loop_
_entity_poly.entity_id
_entity_poly.type
_entity_poly.pdbx_seq_one_letter_code
_entity_poly.pdbx_strand_id
1 'polypeptide(L)'
;MMKKYGVDFSEIAGQAQVAYDENGSLRWWNISCTINITAIVFSQYSLIAYCTVRMCIEMEAKIQLLSESLRTLHRQFFKTLVLQIVTPTVTLFFPISVIIYLPLFNMEIDVPTGILLCAFTLYPAMDAIIVMYVVKDYRMAIRS
;
A
#
# COMPACT_ATOMS: atom_id res chain seq x y z
N MET A 1 2.77 -25.55 4.90
CA MET A 1 3.87 -25.45 5.89
C MET A 1 4.48 -26.80 6.16
N MET A 2 3.80 -27.74 6.82
CA MET A 2 4.32 -29.10 7.07
C MET A 2 4.93 -29.79 5.83
N LYS A 3 4.24 -29.84 4.69
CA LYS A 3 4.76 -30.47 3.45
C LYS A 3 6.04 -29.82 2.86
N LYS A 4 6.28 -28.52 3.12
CA LYS A 4 7.36 -27.74 2.46
C LYS A 4 8.49 -27.35 3.41
N TYR A 5 8.17 -27.12 4.68
CA TYR A 5 9.09 -26.62 5.70
C TYR A 5 9.18 -27.53 6.93
N GLY A 6 8.33 -28.55 7.07
CA GLY A 6 8.35 -29.47 8.21
C GLY A 6 7.93 -28.86 9.54
N VAL A 7 7.36 -27.64 9.54
CA VAL A 7 6.94 -26.93 10.76
C VAL A 7 5.42 -26.87 10.83
N ASP A 8 4.87 -27.04 12.04
CA ASP A 8 3.44 -26.87 12.32
C ASP A 8 3.06 -25.38 12.41
N PHE A 9 1.85 -25.03 12.01
CA PHE A 9 1.35 -23.66 12.04
C PHE A 9 1.27 -23.10 13.47
N SER A 10 1.10 -23.97 14.47
CA SER A 10 0.99 -23.62 15.89
C SER A 10 2.31 -23.09 16.48
N GLU A 11 3.45 -23.45 15.89
CA GLU A 11 4.79 -23.10 16.41
C GLU A 11 5.31 -21.76 15.90
N ILE A 12 4.62 -21.15 14.92
CA ILE A 12 5.08 -19.94 14.25
C ILE A 12 4.05 -18.83 14.48
N ALA A 13 4.47 -17.72 15.10
CA ALA A 13 3.67 -16.51 15.17
C ALA A 13 3.51 -15.92 13.76
N GLY A 14 2.33 -16.08 13.16
CA GLY A 14 2.05 -15.58 11.82
C GLY A 14 0.55 -15.59 11.50
N GLN A 15 0.13 -14.70 10.62
CA GLN A 15 -1.24 -14.68 10.14
C GLN A 15 -1.39 -15.67 8.98
N ALA A 16 -1.92 -16.87 9.26
CA ALA A 16 -2.27 -17.84 8.23
C ALA A 16 -3.69 -17.57 7.72
N GLN A 17 -3.81 -17.05 6.50
CA GLN A 17 -5.12 -16.90 5.84
C GLN A 17 -5.54 -18.23 5.21
N VAL A 18 -6.50 -18.89 5.85
CA VAL A 18 -7.12 -20.13 5.38
C VAL A 18 -8.63 -19.93 5.31
N ALA A 19 -9.23 -20.14 4.14
CA ALA A 19 -10.66 -19.92 3.91
C ALA A 19 -11.53 -21.10 4.35
N TYR A 20 -11.03 -22.32 4.18
CA TYR A 20 -11.77 -23.57 4.41
C TYR A 20 -11.13 -24.41 5.52
N ASP A 21 -11.96 -25.08 6.29
CA ASP A 21 -11.56 -26.10 7.27
C ASP A 21 -11.37 -27.47 6.59
N GLU A 22 -10.84 -28.46 7.30
CA GLU A 22 -10.63 -29.83 6.77
C GLU A 22 -11.91 -30.48 6.23
N ASN A 23 -13.07 -30.09 6.79
CA ASN A 23 -14.39 -30.56 6.38
C ASN A 23 -15.01 -29.75 5.21
N GLY A 24 -14.27 -28.81 4.63
CA GLY A 24 -14.76 -27.88 3.59
C GLY A 24 -15.70 -26.79 4.11
N SER A 25 -15.91 -26.69 5.42
CA SER A 25 -16.67 -25.60 6.04
C SER A 25 -15.88 -24.28 6.00
N LEU A 26 -16.58 -23.16 5.84
CA LEU A 26 -15.96 -21.84 5.82
C LEU A 26 -15.50 -21.45 7.24
N ARG A 27 -14.24 -21.02 7.35
CA ARG A 27 -13.68 -20.48 8.59
C ARG A 27 -14.15 -19.04 8.78
N TRP A 28 -15.36 -18.88 9.31
CA TRP A 28 -16.03 -17.58 9.47
C TRP A 28 -15.20 -16.52 10.18
N TRP A 29 -14.38 -16.90 11.17
CA TRP A 29 -13.48 -15.97 11.85
C TRP A 29 -12.44 -15.34 10.89
N ASN A 30 -11.77 -16.19 10.10
CA ASN A 30 -10.76 -15.72 9.14
C ASN A 30 -11.39 -14.84 8.04
N ILE A 31 -12.57 -15.21 7.56
CA ILE A 31 -13.31 -14.45 6.56
C ILE A 31 -13.74 -13.10 7.13
N SER A 32 -14.25 -13.08 8.37
CA SER A 32 -14.59 -11.85 9.08
C SER A 32 -13.39 -10.92 9.23
N CYS A 33 -12.21 -11.45 9.58
CA CYS A 33 -10.97 -10.68 9.60
C CYS A 33 -10.61 -10.10 8.23
N THR A 34 -10.70 -10.90 7.15
CA THR A 34 -10.43 -10.44 5.78
C THR A 34 -11.40 -9.33 5.35
N ILE A 35 -12.69 -9.46 5.65
CA ILE A 35 -13.70 -8.43 5.39
C ILE A 35 -13.38 -7.14 6.16
N ASN A 36 -13.02 -7.27 7.44
CA ASN A 36 -12.66 -6.13 8.28
C ASN A 36 -11.45 -5.36 7.74
N ILE A 37 -10.37 -6.07 7.37
CA ILE A 37 -9.19 -5.47 6.75
C ILE A 37 -9.56 -4.75 5.46
N THR A 38 -10.40 -5.36 4.62
CA THR A 38 -10.86 -4.77 3.36
C THR A 38 -11.67 -3.49 3.61
N ALA A 39 -12.56 -3.49 4.59
CA ALA A 39 -13.35 -2.32 4.96
C ALA A 39 -12.47 -1.17 5.48
N ILE A 40 -11.47 -1.48 6.30
CA ILE A 40 -10.50 -0.49 6.79
C ILE A 40 -9.76 0.14 5.61
N VAL A 41 -9.18 -0.66 4.72
CA VAL A 41 -8.43 -0.17 3.56
C VAL A 41 -9.31 0.69 2.66
N PHE A 42 -10.54 0.25 2.38
CA PHE A 42 -11.49 1.02 1.59
C PHE A 42 -11.82 2.39 2.23
N SER A 43 -12.03 2.42 3.55
CA SER A 43 -12.30 3.66 4.27
C SER A 43 -11.11 4.63 4.22
N GLN A 44 -9.88 4.11 4.32
CA GLN A 44 -8.65 4.90 4.22
C GLN A 44 -8.49 5.50 2.83
N TYR A 45 -8.66 4.72 1.77
CA TYR A 45 -8.57 5.24 0.39
C TYR A 45 -9.66 6.28 0.10
N SER A 46 -10.87 6.10 0.63
CA SER A 46 -11.95 7.08 0.50
C SER A 46 -11.59 8.41 1.16
N LEU A 47 -11.00 8.37 2.36
CA LEU A 47 -10.51 9.55 3.07
C LEU A 47 -9.39 10.26 2.29
N ILE A 48 -8.40 9.49 1.82
CA ILE A 48 -7.28 10.03 1.02
C ILE A 48 -7.79 10.71 -0.25
N ALA A 49 -8.72 10.07 -0.97
CA ALA A 49 -9.32 10.63 -2.17
C ALA A 49 -10.08 11.93 -1.86
N TYR A 50 -10.90 11.94 -0.80
CA TYR A 50 -11.61 13.13 -0.36
C TYR A 50 -10.64 14.28 -0.03
N CYS A 51 -9.62 14.02 0.78
CA CYS A 51 -8.60 15.01 1.13
C CYS A 51 -7.85 15.52 -0.10
N THR A 52 -7.50 14.65 -1.04
CA THR A 52 -6.82 15.03 -2.28
C THR A 52 -7.69 15.94 -3.15
N VAL A 53 -8.97 15.61 -3.32
CA VAL A 53 -9.91 16.44 -4.08
C VAL A 53 -10.11 17.80 -3.41
N ARG A 54 -10.33 17.83 -2.10
CA ARG A 54 -10.44 19.07 -1.32
C ARG A 54 -9.18 19.92 -1.45
N MET A 55 -8.02 19.29 -1.35
CA MET A 55 -6.73 19.95 -1.53
C MET A 55 -6.63 20.57 -2.92
N CYS A 56 -6.92 19.83 -4.00
CA CYS A 56 -6.91 20.39 -5.37
C CYS A 56 -7.75 21.67 -5.49
N ILE A 57 -8.98 21.64 -4.97
CA ILE A 57 -9.93 22.74 -5.12
C ILE A 57 -9.51 23.96 -4.29
N GLU A 58 -9.23 23.78 -3.00
CA GLU A 58 -8.91 24.91 -2.11
C GLU A 58 -7.53 25.51 -2.39
N MET A 59 -6.60 24.67 -2.81
CA MET A 59 -5.22 25.07 -3.06
C MET A 59 -5.15 26.02 -4.26
N GLU A 60 -6.00 25.87 -5.28
CA GLU A 60 -6.02 26.76 -6.43
C GLU A 60 -6.35 28.21 -6.04
N ALA A 61 -7.29 28.41 -5.10
CA ALA A 61 -7.64 29.73 -4.59
C ALA A 61 -6.53 30.35 -3.71
N LYS A 62 -5.90 29.54 -2.84
CA LYS A 62 -4.86 30.04 -1.91
C LYS A 62 -3.51 30.26 -2.57
N ILE A 63 -3.15 29.44 -3.55
CA ILE A 63 -1.86 29.52 -4.25
C ILE A 63 -1.68 30.85 -5.01
N GLN A 64 -2.76 31.50 -5.45
CA GLN A 64 -2.66 32.80 -6.14
C GLN A 64 -2.18 33.93 -5.22
N LEU A 65 -2.26 33.75 -3.90
CA LEU A 65 -1.80 34.72 -2.90
C LEU A 65 -0.32 34.53 -2.54
N LEU A 66 0.33 33.46 -3.01
CA LEU A 66 1.72 33.13 -2.69
C LEU A 66 2.69 33.68 -3.74
N SER A 67 3.97 33.81 -3.36
CA SER A 67 5.04 34.10 -4.31
C SER A 67 5.20 33.00 -5.36
N GLU A 68 5.72 33.35 -6.54
CA GLU A 68 5.89 32.40 -7.66
C GLU A 68 6.77 31.19 -7.30
N SER A 69 7.81 31.41 -6.49
CA SER A 69 8.70 30.35 -6.01
C SER A 69 7.95 29.36 -5.11
N LEU A 70 7.17 29.85 -4.15
CA LEU A 70 6.43 29.02 -3.21
C LEU A 70 5.25 28.30 -3.90
N ARG A 71 4.58 28.95 -4.86
CA ARG A 71 3.57 28.34 -5.73
C ARG A 71 4.12 27.15 -6.49
N THR A 72 5.30 27.30 -7.08
CA THR A 72 5.95 26.22 -7.84
C THR A 72 6.33 25.06 -6.93
N LEU A 73 6.89 25.35 -5.76
CA LEU A 73 7.25 24.36 -4.75
C LEU A 73 6.04 23.55 -4.26
N HIS A 74 4.94 24.24 -3.92
CA HIS A 74 3.72 23.59 -3.45
C HIS A 74 3.11 22.67 -4.51
N ARG A 75 3.12 23.08 -5.79
CA ARG A 75 2.67 22.24 -6.90
C ARG A 75 3.55 20.99 -7.08
N GLN A 76 4.86 21.11 -6.84
CA GLN A 76 5.76 19.96 -6.87
C GLN A 76 5.50 19.00 -5.72
N PHE A 77 5.26 19.49 -4.50
CA PHE A 77 4.88 18.65 -3.37
C PHE A 77 3.56 17.93 -3.59
N PHE A 78 2.55 18.62 -4.15
CA PHE A 78 1.28 17.95 -4.48
C PHE A 78 1.47 16.83 -5.51
N LYS A 79 2.22 17.09 -6.59
CA LYS A 79 2.56 16.06 -7.57
C LYS A 79 3.32 14.88 -6.93
N THR A 80 4.23 15.18 -6.02
CA THR A 80 5.00 14.18 -5.27
C THR A 80 4.04 13.34 -4.42
N LEU A 81 3.17 13.97 -3.63
CA LEU A 81 2.18 13.29 -2.79
C LEU A 81 1.28 12.34 -3.60
N VAL A 82 0.82 12.75 -4.78
CA VAL A 82 0.06 11.86 -5.68
C VAL A 82 0.88 10.65 -6.10
N LEU A 83 2.15 10.83 -6.48
CA LEU A 83 3.04 9.72 -6.83
C LEU A 83 3.33 8.81 -5.63
N GLN A 84 3.49 9.38 -4.43
CA GLN A 84 3.71 8.64 -3.18
C GLN A 84 2.49 7.83 -2.75
N ILE A 85 1.27 8.25 -3.09
CA ILE A 85 0.06 7.46 -2.84
C ILE A 85 -0.04 6.32 -3.87
N VAL A 86 0.14 6.64 -5.16
CA VAL A 86 -0.03 5.66 -6.25
C VAL A 86 1.01 4.53 -6.18
N THR A 87 2.26 4.86 -5.85
CA THR A 87 3.38 3.91 -5.83
C THR A 87 3.11 2.70 -4.92
N PRO A 88 2.85 2.86 -3.61
CA PRO A 88 2.53 1.74 -2.72
C PRO A 88 1.19 1.08 -3.09
N THR A 89 0.20 1.81 -3.62
CA THR A 89 -1.05 1.20 -4.09
C THR A 89 -0.79 0.13 -5.14
N VAL A 90 0.06 0.43 -6.12
CA VAL A 90 0.38 -0.49 -7.21
C VAL A 90 1.41 -1.54 -6.79
N THR A 91 2.44 -1.16 -6.05
CA THR A 91 3.57 -2.05 -5.73
C THR A 91 3.39 -2.90 -4.47
N LEU A 92 2.54 -2.47 -3.54
CA LEU A 92 2.28 -3.18 -2.27
C LEU A 92 0.84 -3.67 -2.18
N PHE A 93 -0.13 -2.76 -2.23
CA PHE A 93 -1.51 -3.10 -1.91
C PHE A 93 -2.14 -4.00 -2.97
N PHE A 94 -1.80 -3.80 -4.26
CA PHE A 94 -2.24 -4.68 -5.32
C PHE A 94 -1.77 -6.14 -5.12
N PRO A 95 -0.46 -6.46 -5.03
CA PRO A 95 -0.04 -7.85 -4.82
C PRO A 95 -0.55 -8.44 -3.50
N ILE A 96 -0.64 -7.64 -2.43
CA ILE A 96 -1.22 -8.08 -1.15
C ILE A 96 -2.69 -8.47 -1.35
N SER A 97 -3.49 -7.66 -2.03
CA SER A 97 -4.90 -7.97 -2.25
C SER A 97 -5.09 -9.28 -3.01
N VAL A 98 -4.28 -9.52 -4.05
CA VAL A 98 -4.28 -10.80 -4.79
C VAL A 98 -4.01 -11.97 -3.83
N ILE A 99 -3.00 -11.87 -2.97
CA ILE A 99 -2.65 -12.91 -1.99
C ILE A 99 -3.77 -13.13 -0.97
N ILE A 100 -4.40 -12.04 -0.49
CA ILE A 100 -5.49 -12.10 0.50
C ILE A 100 -6.73 -12.80 -0.08
N TYR A 101 -7.05 -12.57 -1.36
CA TYR A 101 -8.24 -13.17 -1.98
C TYR A 101 -7.99 -14.57 -2.58
N LEU A 102 -6.73 -14.93 -2.84
CA LEU A 102 -6.33 -16.22 -3.41
C LEU A 102 -6.96 -17.44 -2.71
N PRO A 103 -7.02 -17.52 -1.36
CA PRO A 103 -7.62 -18.67 -0.67
C PRO A 103 -9.12 -18.86 -0.93
N LEU A 104 -9.84 -17.80 -1.35
CA LEU A 104 -11.27 -17.90 -1.68
C LEU A 104 -11.52 -18.59 -3.02
N PHE A 105 -10.54 -18.57 -3.93
CA PHE A 105 -10.65 -19.21 -5.24
C PHE A 105 -10.25 -20.69 -5.23
N ASN A 106 -9.81 -21.21 -4.07
CA ASN A 106 -9.37 -22.61 -3.88
C ASN A 106 -8.36 -23.10 -4.94
N MET A 107 -7.49 -22.20 -5.42
CA MET A 107 -6.46 -22.52 -6.41
C MET A 107 -5.17 -22.97 -5.72
N GLU A 108 -4.54 -24.02 -6.23
CA GLU A 108 -3.23 -24.51 -5.76
C GLU A 108 -2.08 -23.66 -6.31
N ILE A 109 -2.00 -22.40 -5.88
CA ILE A 109 -0.94 -21.46 -6.29
C ILE A 109 0.00 -21.22 -5.11
N ASP A 110 1.26 -21.61 -5.28
CA ASP A 110 2.33 -21.39 -4.30
C ASP A 110 3.03 -20.05 -4.59
N VAL A 111 2.63 -19.00 -3.86
CA VAL A 111 3.21 -17.66 -4.00
C VAL A 111 4.39 -17.51 -3.03
N PRO A 112 5.57 -17.00 -3.46
CA PRO A 112 6.70 -16.74 -2.56
C PRO A 112 6.45 -15.50 -1.70
N THR A 113 5.52 -15.60 -0.74
CA THR A 113 5.09 -14.50 0.14
C THR A 113 6.25 -13.91 0.94
N GLY A 114 7.24 -14.71 1.35
CA GLY A 114 8.41 -14.23 2.07
C GLY A 114 9.22 -13.17 1.30
N ILE A 115 9.53 -13.43 0.02
CA ILE A 115 10.28 -12.48 -0.82
C ILE A 115 9.45 -11.21 -1.07
N LEU A 116 8.14 -11.35 -1.28
CA LEU A 116 7.24 -10.22 -1.47
C LEU A 116 7.18 -9.32 -0.23
N LEU A 117 7.06 -9.92 0.97
CA LEU A 117 7.09 -9.19 2.23
C LEU A 117 8.43 -8.48 2.45
N CYS A 118 9.55 -9.12 2.10
CA CYS A 118 10.85 -8.46 2.12
C CYS A 118 10.91 -7.27 1.15
N ALA A 119 10.41 -7.42 -0.07
CA ALA A 119 10.36 -6.33 -1.05
C ALA A 119 9.52 -5.16 -0.56
N PHE A 120 8.46 -5.41 0.23
CA PHE A 120 7.64 -4.36 0.81
C PHE A 120 8.43 -3.45 1.75
N THR A 121 9.43 -3.96 2.46
CA THR A 121 10.27 -3.12 3.34
C THR A 121 11.03 -2.01 2.61
N LEU A 122 11.12 -2.07 1.28
CA LEU A 122 11.76 -1.05 0.44
C LEU A 122 10.84 0.14 0.12
N TYR A 123 9.54 0.09 0.42
CA TYR A 123 8.63 1.18 0.09
C TYR A 123 9.05 2.54 0.67
N PRO A 124 9.55 2.67 1.92
CA PRO A 124 9.96 3.97 2.46
C PRO A 124 11.15 4.54 1.69
N ALA A 125 12.05 3.66 1.23
CA ALA A 125 13.17 4.07 0.39
C ALA A 125 12.67 4.57 -0.98
N MET A 126 11.72 3.86 -1.60
CA MET A 126 11.09 4.34 -2.85
C MET A 126 10.39 5.68 -2.66
N ASP A 127 9.68 5.87 -1.55
CA ASP A 127 8.99 7.11 -1.20
C ASP A 127 9.97 8.29 -1.12
N ALA A 128 11.08 8.11 -0.39
CA ALA A 128 12.14 9.10 -0.29
C ALA A 128 12.79 9.41 -1.64
N ILE A 129 13.04 8.38 -2.45
CA ILE A 129 13.57 8.53 -3.82
C ILE A 129 12.62 9.39 -4.66
N ILE A 130 11.30 9.14 -4.62
CA ILE A 130 10.32 9.93 -5.38
C ILE A 130 10.42 11.41 -5.01
N VAL A 131 10.48 11.75 -3.72
CA VAL A 131 10.63 13.15 -3.27
C VAL A 131 11.93 13.77 -3.79
N MET A 132 13.04 13.05 -3.61
CA MET A 132 14.38 13.50 -4.01
C MET A 132 14.48 13.79 -5.51
N TYR A 133 13.85 12.96 -6.33
CA TYR A 133 13.85 13.17 -7.77
C TYR A 133 12.81 14.19 -8.23
N VAL A 134 11.60 14.22 -7.68
CA VAL A 134 10.51 15.06 -8.21
C VAL A 134 10.63 16.52 -7.79
N VAL A 135 11.08 16.80 -6.57
CA VAL A 135 11.18 18.16 -6.04
C VAL A 135 12.49 18.81 -6.47
N LYS A 136 12.40 19.99 -7.08
CA LYS A 136 13.54 20.67 -7.72
C LYS A 136 14.68 20.95 -6.74
N ASP A 137 14.34 21.44 -5.55
CA ASP A 137 15.33 21.84 -4.55
C ASP A 137 16.13 20.64 -4.03
N TYR A 138 15.46 19.52 -3.76
CA TYR A 138 16.14 18.26 -3.40
C TYR A 138 17.00 17.71 -4.54
N ARG A 139 16.49 17.76 -5.78
CA ARG A 139 17.26 17.34 -6.95
C ARG A 139 18.53 18.18 -7.14
N MET A 140 18.44 19.48 -6.88
CA MET A 140 19.59 20.38 -6.97
C MET A 140 20.61 20.09 -5.87
N ALA A 141 20.15 19.84 -4.63
CA ALA A 141 21.01 19.47 -3.51
C ALA A 141 21.79 18.17 -3.77
N ILE A 142 21.21 17.18 -4.46
CA ILE A 142 21.89 15.92 -4.82
C ILE A 142 22.96 16.11 -5.89
N ARG A 143 22.85 17.16 -6.70
CA ARG A 143 23.78 17.46 -7.81
C ARG A 143 24.88 18.45 -7.43
N SER A 144 24.78 19.07 -6.25
CA SER A 144 25.79 19.96 -5.68
C SER A 144 26.82 19.19 -4.87
#